data_AF-A0A293MLH5-F1
#
_entry.id   AF-A0A293MLH5-F1
#
_cell.length_a   1.000
_cell.length_b   1.000
_cell.length_c   1.000
_cell.angle_alpha   90.00
_cell.angle_beta   90.00
_cell.angle_gamma   90.00
#
_symmetry.space_group_name_H-M   'P 1'
#
loop_
_entity.id
_entity.type
_entity.pdbx_description
1 polymer ?
#
loop_
_entity_poly.entity_id
_entity_poly.type
_entity_poly.pdbx_seq_one_letter_code
_entity_poly.pdbx_strand_id
1 'polypeptide(L)'
;MPDLSQRRILDLIPKEKSPVEVYCSRRKDEVLSQNPNISIQDLSAFLQDEWDGLTPAEKQQYGEKAQPRHSHGASKTAENRAEAKISNSCSSLRKKISVTFSLNSIVQHYKDYVAFSQTQPKLDARISIIGFSSEAEGWFVRGAAAVYALNGFRLKESALFKKLAESYALPMEPVYPPIELSRNSLGVHLWPTLTGLKQGTKDFTGASYITDSLLVSNGFEVKLPSGPNGDTAEIIQKASSVGIEELRQALTQISRNPLDCSLWESRPAKTRFYLQGEAARMVQSGPSKLNRMDLWELIKRSEDCVNEQCMHSKPVCVNLFDLNSLP
;
A
#
# COMPACT_ATOMS: atom_id res chain seq x y z
N MET A 1 -11.70 -29.06 1.66
CA MET A 1 -11.29 -28.00 0.71
C MET A 1 -9.79 -27.79 0.89
N PRO A 2 -8.92 -28.30 0.02
CA PRO A 2 -7.49 -28.08 0.16
C PRO A 2 -7.09 -26.72 -0.40
N ASP A 3 -6.23 -26.08 0.38
CA ASP A 3 -5.58 -24.78 0.24
C ASP A 3 -4.79 -24.62 -1.09
N LEU A 4 -5.09 -23.56 -1.84
CA LEU A 4 -4.49 -23.25 -3.14
C LEU A 4 -3.15 -22.49 -3.03
N SER A 5 -2.60 -22.28 -1.83
CA SER A 5 -1.43 -21.43 -1.60
C SER A 5 -0.06 -22.14 -1.62
N GLN A 6 0.01 -23.43 -1.93
CA GLN A 6 1.28 -24.16 -2.03
C GLN A 6 1.50 -24.80 -3.40
N ARG A 7 1.76 -23.99 -4.43
CA ARG A 7 2.44 -24.51 -5.63
C ARG A 7 3.93 -24.48 -5.35
N ARG A 8 4.53 -25.66 -5.17
CA ARG A 8 5.99 -25.78 -4.98
C ARG A 8 6.64 -25.42 -6.32
N ILE A 9 7.81 -24.79 -6.28
CA ILE A 9 8.58 -24.42 -7.50
C ILE A 9 8.78 -25.63 -8.45
N LEU A 10 8.79 -26.85 -7.90
CA LEU A 10 8.85 -28.11 -8.64
C LEU A 10 7.63 -28.39 -9.53
N ASP A 11 6.47 -27.76 -9.27
CA ASP A 11 5.25 -27.89 -10.09
C ASP A 11 5.28 -27.03 -11.37
N LEU A 12 6.29 -26.15 -11.49
CA LEU A 12 6.55 -25.34 -12.70
C LEU A 12 7.54 -26.02 -13.66
N ILE A 13 8.12 -27.15 -13.26
CA ILE A 13 8.94 -27.97 -14.15
C ILE A 13 7.98 -28.74 -15.07
N PRO A 14 8.11 -28.63 -16.41
CA PRO A 14 7.27 -29.41 -17.33
C PRO A 14 7.44 -30.90 -17.02
N LYS A 15 6.39 -31.53 -16.46
CA LYS A 15 6.38 -32.99 -16.31
C LYS A 15 6.35 -33.60 -17.72
N GLU A 16 7.15 -34.65 -17.91
CA GLU A 16 7.13 -35.43 -19.15
C GLU A 16 5.70 -35.94 -19.36
N LYS A 17 5.08 -35.54 -20.47
CA LYS A 17 3.71 -35.95 -20.79
C LYS A 17 3.72 -37.43 -21.13
N SER A 18 2.79 -38.20 -20.58
CA SER A 18 2.70 -39.61 -20.95
C SER A 18 2.27 -39.76 -22.42
N PRO A 19 2.62 -40.87 -23.09
CA PRO A 19 2.21 -41.11 -24.48
C PRO A 19 0.69 -41.03 -24.68
N VAL A 20 -0.08 -41.46 -23.66
CA VAL A 20 -1.55 -41.39 -23.61
C VAL A 20 -2.02 -39.95 -23.56
N GLU A 21 -1.40 -39.11 -22.72
CA GLU A 21 -1.77 -37.69 -22.59
C GLU A 21 -1.52 -36.89 -23.87
N VAL A 22 -0.46 -37.22 -24.61
CA VAL A 22 -0.15 -36.63 -25.92
C VAL A 22 -1.21 -37.03 -26.95
N TYR A 23 -1.63 -38.30 -26.95
CA TYR A 23 -2.71 -38.79 -27.82
C TYR A 23 -4.05 -38.14 -27.49
N CYS A 24 -4.48 -38.21 -26.23
CA CYS A 24 -5.75 -37.66 -25.77
C CYS A 24 -5.83 -36.15 -26.00
N SER A 25 -4.75 -35.39 -25.82
CA SER A 25 -4.75 -33.94 -26.09
C SER A 25 -5.00 -33.63 -27.56
N ARG A 26 -4.36 -34.37 -28.48
CA ARG A 26 -4.49 -34.14 -29.92
C ARG A 26 -5.85 -34.57 -30.46
N ARG A 27 -6.33 -35.72 -30.00
CA ARG A 27 -7.60 -36.30 -30.44
C ARG A 27 -8.80 -35.56 -29.84
N LYS A 28 -8.66 -35.03 -28.62
CA LYS A 28 -9.68 -34.18 -27.98
C LYS A 28 -10.06 -32.96 -28.82
N ASP A 29 -9.08 -32.27 -29.40
CA ASP A 29 -9.35 -31.08 -30.22
C ASP A 29 -10.15 -31.45 -31.49
N GLU A 30 -9.87 -32.62 -32.09
CA GLU A 30 -10.62 -33.14 -33.24
C GLU A 30 -12.05 -33.54 -32.86
N VAL A 31 -12.23 -34.25 -31.74
CA VAL A 31 -13.56 -34.69 -31.29
C VAL A 31 -14.44 -33.49 -30.89
N LEU A 32 -13.88 -32.48 -30.22
CA LEU A 32 -14.60 -31.25 -29.88
C LEU A 32 -14.97 -30.42 -31.10
N SER A 33 -14.18 -30.48 -32.18
CA SER A 33 -14.52 -29.81 -33.44
C SER A 33 -15.72 -30.45 -34.15
N GLN A 34 -15.92 -31.76 -33.95
CA GLN A 34 -17.02 -32.51 -34.56
C GLN A 34 -18.28 -32.54 -33.69
N ASN A 35 -18.12 -32.52 -32.36
CA ASN A 35 -19.22 -32.59 -31.39
C ASN A 35 -19.01 -31.60 -30.23
N PRO A 36 -19.38 -30.32 -30.39
CA PRO A 36 -19.11 -29.28 -29.40
C PRO A 36 -19.91 -29.40 -28.09
N ASN A 37 -20.94 -30.25 -28.03
CA ASN A 37 -21.82 -30.43 -26.86
C ASN A 37 -21.58 -31.75 -26.10
N ILE A 38 -20.50 -32.49 -26.39
CA ILE A 38 -20.20 -33.73 -25.68
C ILE A 38 -19.77 -33.47 -24.23
N SER A 39 -20.28 -34.26 -23.29
CA SER A 39 -19.90 -34.16 -21.88
C SER A 39 -18.41 -34.48 -21.70
N ILE A 40 -17.75 -33.76 -20.79
CA ILE A 40 -16.31 -33.92 -20.52
C ILE A 40 -15.99 -35.34 -20.03
N GLN A 41 -16.91 -35.97 -19.28
CA GLN A 41 -16.76 -37.34 -18.79
C GLN A 41 -16.85 -38.35 -19.93
N ASP A 42 -17.86 -38.21 -20.80
CA ASP A 42 -18.06 -39.10 -21.96
C ASP A 42 -16.92 -38.96 -22.98
N LEU A 43 -16.41 -37.75 -23.17
CA LEU A 43 -15.24 -37.49 -24.02
C LEU A 43 -13.98 -38.14 -23.47
N SER A 44 -13.78 -38.13 -22.14
CA SER A 44 -12.62 -38.79 -21.53
C SER A 44 -12.69 -40.32 -21.62
N ALA A 45 -13.88 -40.91 -21.46
CA ALA A 45 -14.10 -42.35 -21.61
C ALA A 45 -13.88 -42.79 -23.06
N PHE A 46 -14.43 -42.05 -24.03
CA PHE A 46 -14.25 -42.33 -25.46
C PHE A 46 -12.78 -42.30 -25.90
N LEU A 47 -12.01 -41.29 -25.45
CA LEU A 47 -10.59 -41.16 -25.80
C LEU A 47 -9.72 -42.25 -25.15
N GLN A 48 -10.11 -42.72 -23.98
CA GLN A 48 -9.43 -43.82 -23.28
C GLN A 48 -9.71 -45.17 -23.96
N ASP A 49 -10.95 -45.43 -24.36
CA ASP A 49 -11.32 -46.65 -25.10
C ASP A 49 -10.68 -46.70 -26.50
N GLU A 50 -10.63 -45.56 -27.23
CA GLU A 50 -9.88 -45.47 -28.49
C GLU A 50 -8.38 -45.73 -28.28
N TRP A 51 -7.81 -45.22 -27.19
CA TRP A 51 -6.41 -45.48 -26.87
C TRP A 51 -6.17 -46.96 -26.58
N ASP A 52 -7.04 -47.61 -25.81
CA ASP A 52 -6.87 -49.01 -25.45
C ASP A 52 -7.01 -49.95 -26.66
N GLY A 53 -7.82 -49.56 -27.67
CA GLY A 53 -7.99 -50.27 -28.94
C GLY A 53 -6.88 -50.08 -30.00
N LEU A 54 -5.94 -49.15 -29.82
CA LEU A 54 -4.85 -48.91 -30.79
C LEU A 54 -3.82 -50.05 -30.80
N THR A 55 -3.21 -50.28 -31.97
CA THR A 55 -2.16 -51.30 -32.10
C THR A 55 -0.87 -50.86 -31.39
N PRO A 56 -0.03 -51.81 -30.91
CA PRO A 56 1.21 -51.48 -30.21
C PRO A 56 2.18 -50.60 -31.02
N ALA A 57 2.17 -50.74 -32.35
CA ALA A 57 2.99 -49.95 -33.27
C ALA A 57 2.56 -48.47 -33.33
N GLU A 58 1.27 -48.19 -33.24
CA GLU A 58 0.74 -46.82 -33.21
C GLU A 58 1.02 -46.15 -31.86
N LYS A 59 0.88 -46.89 -30.76
CA LYS A 59 1.21 -46.42 -29.40
C LYS A 59 2.69 -46.03 -29.28
N GLN A 60 3.60 -46.76 -29.94
CA GLN A 60 5.03 -46.47 -29.97
C GLN A 60 5.36 -45.11 -30.60
N GLN A 61 4.60 -44.69 -31.62
CA GLN A 61 4.78 -43.40 -32.28
C GLN A 61 4.50 -42.20 -31.34
N TYR A 62 3.63 -42.38 -30.35
CA TYR A 62 3.36 -41.36 -29.33
C TYR A 62 4.38 -41.41 -28.19
N GLY A 63 5.02 -42.56 -27.95
CA GLY A 63 6.18 -42.69 -27.06
C GLY A 63 7.39 -41.89 -27.53
N GLU A 64 7.74 -41.97 -28.82
CA GLU A 64 8.85 -41.18 -29.39
C GLU A 64 8.57 -39.67 -29.39
N LYS A 65 7.30 -39.27 -29.56
CA LYS A 65 6.86 -37.87 -29.50
C LYS A 65 6.80 -37.31 -28.09
N ALA A 66 6.76 -38.17 -27.07
CA ALA A 66 6.73 -37.79 -25.66
C ALA A 66 8.14 -37.56 -25.08
N GLN A 67 9.21 -38.00 -25.75
CA GLN A 67 10.58 -37.76 -25.28
C GLN A 67 11.03 -36.31 -25.47
N PRO A 68 11.72 -35.70 -24.48
CA PRO A 68 12.26 -34.35 -24.61
C PRO A 68 13.42 -34.31 -25.60
N ARG A 69 13.36 -33.39 -26.58
CA ARG A 69 14.50 -33.11 -27.46
C ARG A 69 15.56 -32.33 -26.70
N HIS A 70 16.63 -32.99 -26.29
CA HIS A 70 17.83 -32.31 -25.79
C HIS A 70 18.50 -31.51 -26.92
N SER A 71 18.70 -30.22 -26.69
CA SER A 71 19.40 -29.31 -27.59
C SER A 71 20.91 -29.55 -27.57
N HIS A 72 21.45 -30.12 -28.65
CA HIS A 72 22.89 -30.16 -28.88
C HIS A 72 23.32 -29.07 -29.88
N GLY A 73 24.22 -28.20 -29.42
CA GLY A 73 25.47 -27.87 -30.11
C GLY A 73 25.39 -27.03 -31.38
N ALA A 74 25.83 -25.77 -31.26
CA ALA A 74 26.26 -24.96 -32.38
C ALA A 74 27.35 -25.67 -33.22
N SER A 75 27.16 -25.75 -34.53
CA SER A 75 28.28 -25.79 -35.46
C SER A 75 27.95 -25.11 -36.79
N LYS A 76 28.98 -24.46 -37.31
CA LYS A 76 29.02 -23.49 -38.39
C LYS A 76 28.88 -24.16 -39.75
N THR A 77 27.97 -23.70 -40.60
CA THR A 77 28.14 -23.41 -42.05
C THR A 77 26.78 -23.11 -42.67
N ALA A 78 26.50 -21.83 -42.92
CA ALA A 78 25.31 -21.40 -43.65
C ALA A 78 25.70 -20.27 -44.59
N GLU A 79 26.52 -20.59 -45.58
CA GLU A 79 26.57 -19.86 -46.83
C GLU A 79 26.27 -20.85 -47.95
N ASN A 80 25.41 -20.42 -48.87
CA ASN A 80 25.01 -21.09 -50.12
C ASN A 80 23.96 -22.20 -50.00
N ARG A 81 22.69 -21.81 -49.81
CA ARG A 81 21.59 -22.20 -50.73
C ARG A 81 20.33 -21.37 -50.47
N ALA A 82 20.34 -20.13 -50.94
CA ALA A 82 19.09 -19.49 -51.31
C ALA A 82 18.57 -20.16 -52.59
N GLU A 83 17.25 -20.28 -52.69
CA GLU A 83 16.48 -20.65 -53.88
C GLU A 83 16.46 -22.13 -54.29
N ALA A 84 15.56 -22.89 -53.63
CA ALA A 84 14.58 -23.72 -54.35
C ALA A 84 13.50 -24.27 -53.39
N LYS A 85 12.28 -23.74 -53.56
CA LYS A 85 10.98 -24.40 -53.35
C LYS A 85 10.76 -25.13 -52.00
N ILE A 86 10.19 -24.41 -51.03
CA ILE A 86 9.23 -25.01 -50.10
C ILE A 86 7.91 -24.24 -50.24
N SER A 87 7.01 -24.84 -51.01
CA SER A 87 5.61 -24.47 -51.04
C SER A 87 4.98 -24.77 -49.68
N ASN A 88 4.42 -23.72 -49.07
CA ASN A 88 3.22 -23.70 -48.23
C ASN A 88 2.75 -25.04 -47.64
N SER A 89 2.88 -25.16 -46.31
CA SER A 89 1.82 -25.70 -45.43
C SER A 89 2.29 -25.68 -43.96
N CYS A 90 2.30 -24.51 -43.31
CA CYS A 90 2.10 -24.39 -41.85
C CYS A 90 2.07 -22.90 -41.45
N SER A 91 0.95 -22.19 -41.69
CA SER A 91 0.84 -20.78 -41.29
C SER A 91 -0.42 -20.42 -40.51
N SER A 92 -1.30 -21.37 -40.16
CA SER A 92 -2.67 -21.02 -39.79
C SER A 92 -3.15 -21.39 -38.38
N LEU A 93 -2.29 -21.56 -37.36
CA LEU A 93 -2.79 -21.81 -35.98
C LEU A 93 -2.07 -21.11 -34.81
N ARG A 94 -1.23 -20.10 -35.04
CA ARG A 94 -0.76 -19.23 -33.94
C ARG A 94 -1.28 -17.81 -34.14
N LYS A 95 -2.09 -17.32 -33.19
CA LYS A 95 -2.49 -15.90 -33.13
C LYS A 95 -1.22 -15.06 -32.98
N LYS A 96 -0.74 -14.50 -34.08
CA LYS A 96 0.42 -13.61 -34.12
C LYS A 96 -0.08 -12.23 -33.70
N ILE A 97 0.10 -11.89 -32.43
CA ILE A 97 -0.23 -10.56 -31.92
C ILE A 97 0.91 -9.63 -32.32
N SER A 98 0.64 -8.77 -33.30
CA SER A 98 1.56 -7.70 -33.69
C SER A 98 1.46 -6.58 -32.66
N VAL A 99 2.40 -6.52 -31.74
CA VAL A 99 2.50 -5.43 -30.77
C VAL A 99 3.37 -4.34 -31.38
N THR A 100 2.79 -3.16 -31.60
CA THR A 100 3.54 -1.97 -32.01
C THR A 100 4.35 -1.47 -30.83
N PHE A 101 5.64 -1.81 -30.80
CA PHE A 101 6.60 -1.20 -29.88
C PHE A 101 7.78 -0.64 -30.67
N SER A 102 8.35 0.45 -30.17
CA SER A 102 9.52 1.09 -30.76
C SER A 102 10.73 0.79 -29.89
N LEU A 103 11.80 0.24 -30.46
CA LEU A 103 13.06 0.09 -29.73
C LEU A 103 13.63 1.45 -29.31
N ASN A 104 13.31 2.51 -30.05
CA ASN A 104 13.74 3.87 -29.71
C ASN A 104 13.04 4.39 -28.44
N SER A 105 11.79 4.03 -28.19
CA SER A 105 11.11 4.44 -26.94
C SER A 105 11.67 3.69 -25.74
N ILE A 106 12.06 2.41 -25.89
CA ILE A 106 12.72 1.64 -24.83
C ILE A 106 14.10 2.22 -24.53
N VAL A 107 14.88 2.55 -25.56
CA VAL A 107 16.20 3.18 -25.41
C VAL A 107 16.06 4.57 -24.79
N GLN A 108 15.03 5.34 -25.16
CA GLN A 108 14.76 6.64 -24.56
C GLN A 108 14.37 6.50 -23.09
N HIS A 109 13.44 5.61 -22.73
CA HIS A 109 13.09 5.32 -21.35
C HIS A 109 14.28 4.82 -20.52
N TYR A 110 15.17 4.03 -21.12
CA TYR A 110 16.41 3.60 -20.46
C TYR A 110 17.36 4.77 -20.24
N LYS A 111 17.54 5.66 -21.23
CA LYS A 111 18.34 6.88 -21.08
C LYS A 111 17.74 7.81 -20.03
N ASP A 112 16.42 7.98 -20.02
CA ASP A 112 15.70 8.76 -19.01
C ASP A 112 15.87 8.13 -17.63
N TYR A 113 15.80 6.80 -17.52
CA TYR A 113 16.06 6.07 -16.27
C TYR A 113 17.51 6.23 -15.80
N VAL A 114 18.49 6.13 -16.70
CA VAL A 114 19.92 6.29 -16.38
C VAL A 114 20.23 7.74 -15.99
N ALA A 115 19.73 8.73 -16.73
CA ALA A 115 19.86 10.14 -16.39
C ALA A 115 19.17 10.47 -15.06
N PHE A 116 18.01 9.86 -14.79
CA PHE A 116 17.31 9.98 -13.51
C PHE A 116 18.08 9.28 -12.38
N SER A 117 18.69 8.12 -12.62
CA SER A 117 19.55 7.41 -11.65
C SER A 117 20.82 8.18 -11.34
N GLN A 118 21.35 8.96 -12.28
CA GLN A 118 22.56 9.77 -12.12
C GLN A 118 22.26 11.12 -11.45
N THR A 119 21.05 11.66 -11.62
CA THR A 119 20.59 12.90 -10.96
C THR A 119 19.91 12.66 -9.60
N GLN A 120 19.84 11.40 -9.15
CA GLN A 120 19.47 11.10 -7.76
C GLN A 120 20.35 11.95 -6.84
N PRO A 121 19.78 12.80 -5.97
CA PRO A 121 20.53 13.23 -4.80
C PRO A 121 20.94 11.95 -4.10
N LYS A 122 22.25 11.65 -4.06
CA LYS A 122 22.79 10.55 -3.28
C LYS A 122 22.24 10.75 -1.87
N LEU A 123 21.21 9.98 -1.53
CA LEU A 123 20.69 9.97 -0.18
C LEU A 123 21.87 9.54 0.69
N ASP A 124 21.91 10.06 1.93
CA ASP A 124 22.76 9.49 2.98
C ASP A 124 22.90 7.99 2.76
N ALA A 125 24.12 7.47 2.87
CA ALA A 125 24.53 6.11 2.52
C ALA A 125 23.71 4.97 3.21
N ARG A 126 22.67 5.32 3.96
CA ARG A 126 21.75 4.47 4.71
C ARG A 126 20.63 3.85 3.88
N ILE A 127 20.01 4.55 2.91
CA ILE A 127 18.84 4.02 2.15
C ILE A 127 18.85 4.47 0.68
N SER A 128 18.56 3.57 -0.25
CA SER A 128 18.39 3.87 -1.69
C SER A 128 17.14 3.20 -2.24
N ILE A 129 16.36 3.92 -3.06
CA ILE A 129 15.12 3.36 -3.62
C ILE A 129 15.49 2.51 -4.84
N ILE A 130 15.10 1.23 -4.87
CA ILE A 130 15.34 0.34 -6.00
C ILE A 130 14.25 0.55 -7.05
N GLY A 131 12.99 0.33 -6.69
CA GLY A 131 11.85 0.40 -7.61
C GLY A 131 10.52 0.09 -6.95
N PHE A 132 9.45 0.14 -7.75
CA PHE A 132 8.08 -0.17 -7.34
C PHE A 132 7.62 -1.49 -7.98
N SER A 133 6.99 -2.35 -7.19
CA SER A 133 6.28 -3.53 -7.70
C SER A 133 4.79 -3.25 -7.76
N SER A 134 4.23 -3.33 -8.97
CA SER A 134 2.78 -3.24 -9.16
C SER A 134 2.03 -4.47 -8.65
N GLU A 135 2.68 -5.64 -8.58
CA GLU A 135 2.05 -6.89 -8.14
C GLU A 135 1.87 -6.94 -6.62
N ALA A 136 2.83 -6.39 -5.88
CA ALA A 136 2.82 -6.35 -4.42
C ALA A 136 2.37 -5.00 -3.86
N GLU A 137 2.00 -4.04 -4.72
CA GLU A 137 1.68 -2.64 -4.39
C GLU A 137 2.67 -2.02 -3.39
N GLY A 138 3.97 -2.28 -3.59
CA GLY A 138 5.02 -2.01 -2.62
C GLY A 138 6.29 -1.45 -3.26
N TRP A 139 7.06 -0.71 -2.47
CA TRP A 139 8.35 -0.16 -2.87
C TRP A 139 9.49 -1.00 -2.32
N PHE A 140 10.53 -1.22 -3.12
CA PHE A 140 11.76 -1.84 -2.65
C PHE A 140 12.80 -0.78 -2.37
N VAL A 141 13.35 -0.82 -1.17
CA VAL A 141 14.43 0.08 -0.74
C VAL A 141 15.60 -0.76 -0.24
N ARG A 142 16.80 -0.39 -0.65
CA ARG A 142 18.05 -0.97 -0.15
C ARG A 142 18.54 -0.13 1.02
N GLY A 143 18.62 -0.74 2.20
CA GLY A 143 19.33 -0.19 3.34
C GLY A 143 20.83 -0.51 3.32
N ALA A 144 21.53 -0.18 4.40
CA ALA A 144 22.96 -0.45 4.54
C ALA A 144 23.30 -1.96 4.53
N ALA A 145 22.49 -2.78 5.20
CA ALA A 145 22.77 -4.22 5.41
C ALA A 145 21.70 -5.15 4.83
N ALA A 146 20.57 -4.63 4.34
CA ALA A 146 19.43 -5.44 3.89
C ALA A 146 18.58 -4.70 2.86
N VAL A 147 17.72 -5.45 2.15
CA VAL A 147 16.69 -4.95 1.25
C VAL A 147 15.34 -5.06 1.95
N TYR A 148 14.57 -3.98 1.91
CA TYR A 148 13.28 -3.86 2.58
C TYR A 148 12.15 -3.65 1.56
N ALA A 149 10.99 -4.24 1.85
CA ALA A 149 9.70 -3.86 1.29
C ALA A 149 9.12 -2.72 2.12
N LEU A 150 9.00 -1.55 1.51
CA LEU A 150 8.40 -0.35 2.07
C LEU A 150 6.97 -0.19 1.55
N ASN A 151 6.02 -0.07 2.47
CA ASN A 151 4.65 0.29 2.13
C ASN A 151 4.50 1.82 2.10
N GLY A 152 4.43 2.37 0.89
CA GLY A 152 4.37 3.82 0.68
C GLY A 152 3.11 4.46 1.27
N PHE A 153 1.98 3.74 1.30
CA PHE A 153 0.75 4.23 1.92
C PHE A 153 0.88 4.35 3.43
N ARG A 154 1.46 3.34 4.09
CA ARG A 154 1.69 3.38 5.54
C ARG A 154 2.62 4.51 5.95
N LEU A 155 3.66 4.77 5.16
CA LEU A 155 4.57 5.89 5.39
C LEU A 155 3.86 7.24 5.21
N LYS A 156 3.09 7.40 4.11
CA LYS A 156 2.25 8.59 3.87
C LYS A 156 1.29 8.84 5.02
N GLU A 157 0.55 7.82 5.43
CA GLU A 157 -0.42 7.87 6.52
C GLU A 157 0.24 8.34 7.81
N SER A 158 1.36 7.71 8.20
CA SER A 158 2.11 8.07 9.40
C SER A 158 2.61 9.52 9.36
N ALA A 159 3.23 9.93 8.26
CA ALA A 159 3.73 11.29 8.08
C ALA A 159 2.61 12.35 8.09
N LEU A 160 1.49 12.06 7.43
CA LEU A 160 0.33 12.95 7.41
C LEU A 160 -0.29 13.08 8.79
N PHE A 161 -0.41 11.98 9.53
CA PHE A 161 -0.93 12.01 10.90
C PHE A 161 -0.06 12.82 11.85
N LYS A 162 1.26 12.65 11.81
CA LYS A 162 2.19 13.48 12.60
C LYS A 162 1.95 14.97 12.34
N LYS A 163 1.87 15.35 11.06
CA LYS A 163 1.56 16.72 10.64
C LYS A 163 0.20 17.20 11.15
N LEU A 164 -0.86 16.40 11.00
CA LEU A 164 -2.19 16.75 11.48
C LEU A 164 -2.22 16.90 13.01
N ALA A 165 -1.57 15.99 13.75
CA ALA A 165 -1.49 16.05 15.19
C ALA A 165 -0.79 17.33 15.68
N GLU A 166 0.23 17.80 14.97
CA GLU A 166 1.02 18.97 15.33
C GLU A 166 0.37 20.31 14.97
N SER A 167 -0.40 20.39 13.88
CA SER A 167 -0.85 21.69 13.34
C SER A 167 -2.35 21.83 13.07
N TYR A 168 -3.13 20.75 13.02
CA TYR A 168 -4.52 20.82 12.57
C TYR A 168 -5.48 21.35 13.65
N ALA A 169 -6.17 22.46 13.39
CA ALA A 169 -7.24 22.93 14.26
C ALA A 169 -8.57 22.25 13.88
N LEU A 170 -9.25 21.66 14.86
CA LEU A 170 -10.54 21.02 14.63
C LEU A 170 -11.62 22.06 14.25
N PRO A 171 -12.48 21.78 13.26
CA PRO A 171 -13.60 22.65 12.93
C PRO A 171 -14.60 22.66 14.08
N MET A 172 -15.02 23.86 14.48
CA MET A 172 -15.95 24.08 15.59
C MET A 172 -17.35 24.42 15.09
N GLU A 173 -18.35 23.92 15.78
CA GLU A 173 -19.76 24.21 15.54
C GLU A 173 -20.34 24.90 16.79
N PRO A 174 -21.24 25.88 16.61
CA PRO A 174 -21.90 26.54 17.73
C PRO A 174 -22.82 25.56 18.46
N VAL A 175 -22.77 25.61 19.79
CA VAL A 175 -23.58 24.76 20.66
C VAL A 175 -24.72 25.60 21.23
N TYR A 176 -25.96 25.13 21.04
CA TYR A 176 -27.14 25.74 21.62
C TYR A 176 -28.02 24.70 22.33
N PRO A 177 -28.34 24.89 23.63
CA PRO A 177 -27.85 25.96 24.50
C PRO A 177 -26.36 25.81 24.85
N PRO A 178 -25.64 26.89 25.23
CA PRO A 178 -24.26 26.81 25.70
C PRO A 178 -24.09 25.80 26.84
N ILE A 179 -22.99 25.06 26.86
CA ILE A 179 -22.73 24.06 27.91
C ILE A 179 -22.07 24.76 29.09
N GLU A 180 -22.78 24.83 30.21
CA GLU A 180 -22.26 25.38 31.45
C GLU A 180 -21.25 24.41 32.09
N LEU A 181 -20.09 24.95 32.43
CA LEU A 181 -19.02 24.32 33.18
C LEU A 181 -18.93 24.98 34.55
N SER A 182 -18.89 24.15 35.58
CA SER A 182 -18.63 24.57 36.96
C SER A 182 -17.34 23.93 37.44
N ARG A 183 -16.77 24.48 38.51
CA ARG A 183 -15.62 23.88 39.21
C ARG A 183 -15.82 22.39 39.55
N ASN A 184 -17.06 21.99 39.83
CA ASN A 184 -17.40 20.60 40.17
C ASN A 184 -17.54 19.70 38.94
N SER A 185 -18.01 20.21 37.80
CA SER A 185 -18.18 19.40 36.59
C SER A 185 -16.87 19.13 35.86
N LEU A 186 -15.93 20.08 35.89
CA LEU A 186 -14.60 19.92 35.27
C LEU A 186 -13.59 19.24 36.22
N GLY A 187 -13.73 19.47 37.52
CA GLY A 187 -12.80 19.03 38.55
C GLY A 187 -11.99 20.20 39.11
N VAL A 188 -11.92 20.27 40.45
CA VAL A 188 -11.32 21.38 41.22
C VAL A 188 -9.84 21.62 40.83
N HIS A 189 -9.11 20.57 40.48
CA HIS A 189 -7.69 20.62 40.13
C HIS A 189 -7.41 21.12 38.71
N LEU A 190 -8.40 21.10 37.81
CA LEU A 190 -8.26 21.56 36.41
C LEU A 190 -8.74 23.00 36.21
N TRP A 191 -9.55 23.51 37.14
CA TRP A 191 -10.06 24.89 37.09
C TRP A 191 -8.95 25.96 37.07
N PRO A 192 -7.88 25.86 37.89
CA PRO A 192 -6.77 26.81 37.82
C PRO A 192 -6.04 26.75 36.48
N THR A 193 -5.94 25.56 35.86
CA THR A 193 -5.35 25.40 34.53
C THR A 193 -6.21 26.11 33.49
N LEU A 194 -7.53 25.90 33.48
CA LEU A 194 -8.44 26.53 32.52
C LEU A 194 -8.40 28.08 32.63
N THR A 195 -8.44 28.61 33.85
CA THR A 195 -8.43 30.05 34.11
C THR A 195 -7.04 30.69 33.89
N GLY A 196 -5.96 29.92 34.05
CA GLY A 196 -4.59 30.37 33.80
C GLY A 196 -4.18 30.39 32.33
N LEU A 197 -4.99 29.84 31.42
CA LEU A 197 -4.73 29.89 29.97
C LEU A 197 -4.82 31.30 29.41
N LYS A 198 -4.27 31.50 28.21
CA LYS A 198 -4.35 32.80 27.52
C LYS A 198 -5.81 33.17 27.26
N GLN A 199 -6.19 34.36 27.73
CA GLN A 199 -7.52 34.92 27.56
C GLN A 199 -7.47 36.16 26.66
N GLY A 200 -8.57 36.44 25.98
CA GLY A 200 -8.77 37.66 25.20
C GLY A 200 -10.24 38.06 25.19
N THR A 201 -10.51 39.32 24.92
CA THR A 201 -11.88 39.83 24.78
C THR A 201 -12.27 39.81 23.31
N LYS A 202 -13.35 39.09 22.97
CA LYS A 202 -13.92 39.06 21.60
C LYS A 202 -15.14 39.96 21.46
N ASP A 203 -15.84 40.21 22.56
CA ASP A 203 -17.12 40.94 22.56
C ASP A 203 -17.08 42.18 23.44
N PHE A 204 -18.01 43.10 23.18
CA PHE A 204 -18.28 44.28 24.02
C PHE A 204 -18.98 43.93 25.36
N THR A 205 -19.29 42.66 25.59
CA THR A 205 -19.97 42.18 26.81
C THR A 205 -19.05 42.17 28.04
N GLY A 206 -17.75 42.42 27.87
CA GLY A 206 -16.77 42.40 28.96
C GLY A 206 -16.45 40.99 29.47
N ALA A 207 -16.92 39.93 28.80
CA ALA A 207 -16.55 38.55 29.09
C ALA A 207 -15.20 38.20 28.46
N SER A 208 -14.43 37.36 29.14
CA SER A 208 -13.15 36.87 28.65
C SER A 208 -13.35 35.56 27.89
N TYR A 209 -12.65 35.39 26.79
CA TYR A 209 -12.65 34.17 25.97
C TYR A 209 -11.29 33.52 26.06
N ILE A 210 -11.24 32.19 26.15
CA ILE A 210 -9.97 31.48 26.11
C ILE A 210 -9.48 31.47 24.65
N THR A 211 -8.35 32.13 24.42
CA THR A 211 -7.71 32.26 23.09
C THR A 211 -6.49 31.36 22.95
N ASP A 212 -6.21 30.54 23.96
CA ASP A 212 -5.09 29.62 23.96
C ASP A 212 -5.15 28.63 22.78
N SER A 213 -4.06 28.55 22.03
CA SER A 213 -3.98 27.72 20.82
C SER A 213 -4.19 26.24 21.12
N LEU A 214 -3.79 25.74 22.30
CA LEU A 214 -3.95 24.33 22.65
C LEU A 214 -5.42 23.97 22.82
N LEU A 215 -6.22 24.86 23.40
CA LEU A 215 -7.65 24.63 23.61
C LEU A 215 -8.43 24.81 22.30
N VAL A 216 -8.16 25.91 21.59
CA VAL A 216 -8.83 26.26 20.33
C VAL A 216 -8.55 25.23 19.25
N SER A 217 -7.29 24.76 19.11
CA SER A 217 -6.96 23.72 18.12
C SER A 217 -7.53 22.33 18.46
N ASN A 218 -7.83 22.08 19.75
CA ASN A 218 -8.60 20.91 20.17
C ASN A 218 -10.13 21.08 19.97
N GLY A 219 -10.55 22.20 19.38
CA GLY A 219 -11.93 22.43 18.97
C GLY A 219 -12.84 22.81 20.13
N PHE A 220 -12.35 23.63 21.06
CA PHE A 220 -13.16 24.19 22.14
C PHE A 220 -13.06 25.72 22.14
N GLU A 221 -14.21 26.37 22.21
CA GLU A 221 -14.32 27.79 22.50
C GLU A 221 -15.08 27.98 23.81
N VAL A 222 -14.36 28.50 24.81
CA VAL A 222 -14.86 28.67 26.17
C VAL A 222 -14.90 30.15 26.52
N LYS A 223 -16.05 30.60 27.02
CA LYS A 223 -16.29 31.93 27.57
C LYS A 223 -16.27 31.88 29.09
N LEU A 224 -15.59 32.85 29.67
CA LEU A 224 -15.51 33.13 31.09
C LEU A 224 -16.33 34.42 31.34
N PRO A 225 -17.59 34.30 31.79
CA PRO A 225 -18.38 35.47 32.13
C PRO A 225 -17.75 36.20 33.33
N SER A 226 -17.64 37.53 33.22
CA SER A 226 -17.18 38.39 34.31
C SER A 226 -18.30 38.57 35.35
N GLY A 227 -18.62 37.49 36.09
CA GLY A 227 -19.64 37.47 37.14
C GLY A 227 -19.04 37.39 38.56
N PRO A 228 -19.81 37.73 39.62
CA PRO A 228 -19.35 37.70 41.02
C PRO A 228 -18.95 36.28 41.50
N ASN A 229 -19.42 35.24 40.81
CA ASN A 229 -18.99 33.86 40.99
C ASN A 229 -18.06 33.49 39.82
N GLY A 230 -16.77 33.82 39.91
CA GLY A 230 -15.74 33.47 38.91
C GLY A 230 -15.44 31.96 38.77
N ASP A 231 -16.44 31.13 39.07
CA ASP A 231 -16.40 29.67 39.12
C ASP A 231 -17.28 29.02 38.03
N THR A 232 -17.78 29.81 37.09
CA THR A 232 -18.53 29.32 35.93
C THR A 232 -17.82 29.67 34.62
N ALA A 233 -17.93 28.76 33.66
CA ALA A 233 -17.45 28.92 32.29
C ALA A 233 -18.49 28.32 31.33
N GLU A 234 -18.57 28.80 30.10
CA GLU A 234 -19.56 28.35 29.12
C GLU A 234 -18.84 27.90 27.85
N ILE A 235 -19.12 26.67 27.38
CA ILE A 235 -18.68 26.22 26.06
C ILE A 235 -19.69 26.73 25.03
N ILE A 236 -19.24 27.63 24.17
CA ILE A 236 -20.08 28.25 23.13
C ILE A 236 -19.95 27.48 21.82
N GLN A 237 -18.73 27.05 21.49
CA GLN A 237 -18.47 26.25 20.30
C GLN A 237 -17.64 25.04 20.67
N LYS A 238 -17.92 23.93 20.00
CA LYS A 238 -17.11 22.72 20.12
C LYS A 238 -17.03 21.98 18.80
N ALA A 239 -16.00 21.16 18.61
CA ALA A 239 -15.96 20.22 17.51
C ALA A 239 -17.02 19.11 17.70
N SER A 240 -17.55 18.60 16.59
CA SER A 240 -18.62 17.58 16.59
C SER A 240 -18.20 16.30 17.32
N SER A 241 -16.93 15.91 17.22
CA SER A 241 -16.38 14.68 17.80
C SER A 241 -16.02 14.78 19.29
N VAL A 242 -15.91 15.98 19.86
CA VAL A 242 -15.41 16.21 21.23
C VAL A 242 -16.53 16.58 22.23
N GLY A 243 -16.28 16.29 23.49
CA GLY A 243 -17.19 16.58 24.61
C GLY A 243 -16.42 17.00 25.87
N ILE A 244 -17.13 17.10 27.00
CA ILE A 244 -16.56 17.58 28.28
C ILE A 244 -15.41 16.67 28.77
N GLU A 245 -15.52 15.35 28.56
CA GLU A 245 -14.47 14.42 28.96
C GLU A 245 -13.16 14.62 28.17
N GLU A 246 -13.26 14.96 26.89
CA GLU A 246 -12.08 15.28 26.07
C GLU A 246 -11.46 16.62 26.50
N LEU A 247 -12.27 17.60 26.91
CA LEU A 247 -11.78 18.84 27.51
C LEU A 247 -11.02 18.55 28.81
N ARG A 248 -11.55 17.67 29.67
CA ARG A 248 -10.91 17.23 30.91
C ARG A 248 -9.56 16.57 30.63
N GLN A 249 -9.51 15.70 29.63
CA GLN A 249 -8.26 15.06 29.21
C GLN A 249 -7.24 16.08 28.68
N ALA A 250 -7.65 17.01 27.81
CA ALA A 250 -6.76 18.04 27.28
C ALA A 250 -6.15 18.88 28.41
N LEU A 251 -6.98 19.36 29.34
CA LEU A 251 -6.52 20.13 30.49
C LEU A 251 -5.62 19.32 31.43
N THR A 252 -5.89 18.02 31.59
CA THR A 252 -5.02 17.13 32.38
C THR A 252 -3.64 16.99 31.75
N GLN A 253 -3.53 16.96 30.42
CA GLN A 253 -2.22 16.93 29.75
C GLN A 253 -1.51 18.27 29.86
N ILE A 254 -2.23 19.38 29.70
CA ILE A 254 -1.69 20.73 29.86
C ILE A 254 -1.21 20.95 31.30
N SER A 255 -1.96 20.49 32.31
CA SER A 255 -1.60 20.68 33.72
C SER A 255 -0.33 19.91 34.13
N ARG A 256 0.01 18.82 33.42
CA ARG A 256 1.26 18.08 33.64
C ARG A 256 2.49 18.84 33.16
N ASN A 257 2.38 19.62 32.10
CA ASN A 257 3.48 20.44 31.57
C ASN A 257 2.99 21.84 31.11
N PRO A 258 2.72 22.78 32.04
CA PRO A 258 2.06 24.03 31.68
C PRO A 258 2.87 24.98 30.78
N LEU A 259 4.20 24.83 30.73
CA LEU A 259 5.10 25.77 30.05
C LEU A 259 5.58 25.28 28.67
N ASP A 260 5.59 23.97 28.44
CA ASP A 260 6.14 23.36 27.21
C ASP A 260 5.22 22.29 26.64
N CYS A 261 3.92 22.33 26.96
CA CYS A 261 2.95 21.40 26.37
C CYS A 261 2.80 21.69 24.88
N SER A 262 3.21 20.72 24.07
CA SER A 262 2.98 20.75 22.63
C SER A 262 1.53 20.41 22.29
N LEU A 263 1.07 20.82 21.09
CA LEU A 263 -0.30 20.51 20.65
C LEU A 263 -0.57 19.01 20.60
N TRP A 264 0.44 18.19 20.23
CA TRP A 264 0.27 16.74 20.14
C TRP A 264 0.00 16.12 21.53
N GLU A 265 0.69 16.61 22.56
CA GLU A 265 0.54 16.14 23.94
C GLU A 265 -0.82 16.52 24.51
N SER A 266 -1.28 17.74 24.23
CA SER A 266 -2.57 18.22 24.70
C SER A 266 -3.75 17.50 24.05
N ARG A 267 -3.57 16.85 22.88
CA ARG A 267 -4.66 16.20 22.16
C ARG A 267 -5.27 15.04 22.95
N PRO A 268 -6.58 15.06 23.20
CA PRO A 268 -7.30 13.94 23.79
C PRO A 268 -7.25 12.67 22.94
N ALA A 269 -7.45 11.51 23.56
CA ALA A 269 -7.35 10.23 22.86
C ALA A 269 -8.32 10.13 21.68
N LYS A 270 -9.57 10.60 21.86
CA LYS A 270 -10.58 10.57 20.79
C LYS A 270 -10.22 11.47 19.62
N THR A 271 -9.63 12.64 19.90
CA THR A 271 -9.10 13.54 18.87
C THR A 271 -7.99 12.87 18.08
N ARG A 272 -7.07 12.16 18.75
CA ARG A 272 -6.00 11.41 18.06
C ARG A 272 -6.61 10.35 17.13
N PHE A 273 -7.56 9.56 17.60
CA PHE A 273 -8.24 8.56 16.75
C PHE A 273 -8.97 9.18 15.56
N TYR A 274 -9.63 10.32 15.76
CA TYR A 274 -10.26 11.06 14.66
C TYR A 274 -9.24 11.48 13.61
N LEU A 275 -8.10 12.06 14.02
CA LEU A 275 -7.04 12.47 13.11
C LEU A 275 -6.37 11.28 12.42
N GLN A 276 -6.26 10.12 13.08
CA GLN A 276 -5.78 8.89 12.45
C GLN A 276 -6.72 8.44 11.34
N GLY A 277 -8.04 8.44 11.60
CA GLY A 277 -9.06 8.12 10.61
C GLY A 277 -9.03 9.10 9.43
N GLU A 278 -8.91 10.40 9.70
CA GLU A 278 -8.80 11.42 8.65
C GLU A 278 -7.52 11.27 7.82
N ALA A 279 -6.37 10.98 8.45
CA ALA A 279 -5.14 10.73 7.72
C ALA A 279 -5.27 9.51 6.78
N ALA A 280 -5.86 8.42 7.26
CA ALA A 280 -6.13 7.23 6.45
C ALA A 280 -7.09 7.56 5.28
N ARG A 281 -8.18 8.26 5.56
CA ARG A 281 -9.17 8.69 4.56
C ARG A 281 -8.54 9.57 3.48
N MET A 282 -7.72 10.54 3.88
CA MET A 282 -7.01 11.43 2.94
C MET A 282 -6.07 10.65 2.04
N VAL A 283 -5.28 9.73 2.59
CA VAL A 283 -4.36 8.90 1.79
C VAL A 283 -5.09 7.98 0.83
N GLN A 284 -6.20 7.36 1.26
CA GLN A 284 -7.02 6.50 0.41
C GLN A 284 -7.76 7.26 -0.70
N SER A 285 -8.20 8.49 -0.41
CA SER A 285 -8.83 9.38 -1.41
C SER A 285 -7.83 9.99 -2.41
N GLY A 286 -6.54 9.89 -2.11
CA GLY A 286 -5.46 10.39 -2.94
C GLY A 286 -5.10 9.47 -4.11
N PRO A 287 -4.08 9.84 -4.91
CA PRO A 287 -3.62 8.99 -5.99
C PRO A 287 -3.08 7.66 -5.46
N SER A 288 -3.57 6.56 -6.04
CA SER A 288 -3.20 5.18 -5.70
C SER A 288 -1.72 4.86 -5.98
N LYS A 289 -1.04 5.66 -6.80
CA LYS A 289 0.38 5.50 -7.07
C LYS A 289 1.14 6.65 -6.43
N LEU A 290 1.90 6.33 -5.39
CA LEU A 290 2.91 7.22 -4.84
C LEU A 290 4.03 7.38 -5.89
N ASN A 291 4.46 8.60 -6.22
CA ASN A 291 5.62 8.79 -7.08
C ASN A 291 6.91 8.54 -6.29
N ARG A 292 7.98 8.15 -6.99
CA ARG A 292 9.31 7.97 -6.39
C ARG A 292 9.84 9.24 -5.73
N MET A 293 9.57 10.43 -6.31
CA MET A 293 10.02 11.70 -5.72
C MET A 293 9.31 12.00 -4.40
N ASP A 294 7.99 11.84 -4.38
CA ASP A 294 7.18 12.00 -3.16
C ASP A 294 7.62 11.00 -2.09
N LEU A 295 7.92 9.75 -2.49
CA LEU A 295 8.42 8.74 -1.56
C LEU A 295 9.77 9.15 -0.98
N TRP A 296 10.66 9.67 -1.82
CA TRP A 296 11.96 10.16 -1.39
C TRP A 296 11.83 11.31 -0.39
N GLU A 297 10.92 12.24 -0.63
CA GLU A 297 10.66 13.34 0.31
C GLU A 297 10.13 12.83 1.66
N LEU A 298 9.26 11.81 1.63
CA LEU A 298 8.76 11.16 2.85
C LEU A 298 9.88 10.45 3.62
N ILE A 299 10.72 9.68 2.94
CA ILE A 299 11.88 9.00 3.55
C ILE A 299 12.88 10.02 4.10
N LYS A 300 13.08 11.15 3.42
CA LYS A 300 13.98 12.21 3.91
C LYS A 300 13.46 12.86 5.18
N ARG A 301 12.13 12.99 5.32
CA ARG A 301 11.49 13.54 6.52
C ARG A 301 11.49 12.57 7.69
N SER A 302 11.50 11.26 7.44
CA SER A 302 11.61 10.25 8.50
C SER A 302 13.06 9.83 8.72
N GLU A 303 13.62 10.22 9.86
CA GLU A 303 15.01 9.89 10.22
C GLU A 303 15.28 8.38 10.29
N ASP A 304 14.25 7.57 10.58
CA ASP A 304 14.34 6.11 10.69
C ASP A 304 13.11 5.38 10.11
N CYS A 305 12.87 5.51 8.80
CA CYS A 305 11.74 4.85 8.14
C CYS A 305 11.76 3.31 8.25
N VAL A 306 12.90 2.71 8.62
CA VAL A 306 13.08 1.25 8.73
C VAL A 306 12.40 0.71 9.98
N ASN A 307 12.54 1.41 11.10
CA ASN A 307 11.92 1.01 12.38
C ASN A 307 10.56 1.69 12.63
N GLU A 308 10.13 2.60 11.74
CA GLU A 308 8.84 3.25 11.86
C GLU A 308 7.69 2.24 11.77
N GLN A 309 6.79 2.35 12.75
CA GLN A 309 5.49 1.70 12.73
C GLN A 309 4.44 2.69 12.22
N CYS A 310 3.49 2.20 11.46
CA CYS A 310 2.32 2.97 11.10
C CYS A 310 1.42 3.16 12.34
N MET A 311 0.42 4.03 12.22
CA MET A 311 -0.54 4.32 13.29
C MET A 311 -1.28 3.09 13.83
N HIS A 312 -1.30 1.99 13.08
CA HIS A 312 -1.91 0.71 13.46
C HIS A 312 -0.87 -0.29 14.04
N SER A 313 0.30 0.20 14.48
CA SER A 313 1.42 -0.61 15.00
C SER A 313 1.96 -1.66 14.01
N LYS A 314 1.71 -1.47 12.70
CA LYS A 314 2.27 -2.35 11.66
C LYS A 314 3.55 -1.74 11.12
N PRO A 315 4.57 -2.55 10.80
CA PRO A 315 5.83 -2.02 10.27
C PRO A 315 5.60 -1.31 8.92
N VAL A 316 6.25 -0.17 8.74
CA VAL A 316 6.32 0.55 7.45
C VAL A 316 7.26 -0.18 6.49
N CYS A 317 8.39 -0.68 7.01
CA CYS A 317 9.37 -1.48 6.27
C CYS A 317 9.41 -2.92 6.79
N VAL A 318 9.42 -3.87 5.87
CA VAL A 318 9.62 -5.30 6.16
C VAL A 318 10.93 -5.74 5.54
N ASN A 319 11.82 -6.34 6.33
CA ASN A 319 13.06 -6.91 5.79
C ASN A 319 12.73 -8.09 4.88
N LEU A 320 13.25 -8.07 3.65
CA LEU A 320 13.12 -9.16 2.69
C LEU A 320 14.38 -10.02 2.63
N PHE A 321 15.55 -9.37 2.68
CA PHE A 321 16.81 -10.04 2.39
C PHE A 321 18.01 -9.30 2.96
N ASP A 322 18.86 -10.00 3.71
CA ASP A 322 20.09 -9.43 4.27
C ASP A 322 21.23 -9.50 3.25
N LEU A 323 21.78 -8.33 2.90
CA LEU A 323 22.90 -8.21 1.94
C LEU A 323 24.21 -8.79 2.49
N ASN A 324 24.35 -8.86 3.81
CA ASN A 324 25.51 -9.49 4.46
C ASN A 324 25.55 -11.02 4.31
N SER A 325 24.46 -11.63 3.83
CA SER A 325 24.38 -13.07 3.56
C SER A 325 24.80 -13.46 2.13
N LEU A 326 25.15 -12.48 1.29
CA LEU A 326 25.65 -12.73 -0.05
C LEU A 326 27.15 -13.08 0.00
N PRO A 327 27.57 -14.15 -0.70
CA PRO A 327 28.96 -14.63 -0.72
C PRO A 327 29.93 -13.68 -1.44
#